data_AF-A0A317IQN9-F1
#
_entry.id   AF-A0A317IQN9-F1
#
_cell.length_a   1.000
_cell.length_b   1.000
_cell.length_c   1.000
_cell.angle_alpha   90.00
_cell.angle_beta   90.00
_cell.angle_gamma   90.00
#
_symmetry.space_group_name_H-M   'P 1'
#
loop_
_entity.id
_entity.type
_entity.pdbx_description
1 polymer ?
#
loop_
_entity_poly.entity_id
_entity_poly.type
_entity_poly.pdbx_seq_one_letter_code
_entity_poly.pdbx_strand_id
1 'polypeptide(L)' 'MPGTQRTKAVPMEEQIRARAYELYVDRGNQSGSEADDWEQAEEEVQASTEQKQELD' A
#
# COMPACT_ATOMS: atom_id res chain seq x y z
N MET A 1 17.41 -13.09 16.35
CA MET A 1 16.18 -13.24 15.55
C MET A 1 16.53 -13.02 14.09
N PRO A 2 16.41 -14.01 13.19
CA PRO A 2 16.65 -13.77 11.78
C PRO A 2 15.47 -12.97 11.23
N GLY A 3 15.75 -11.76 10.75
CA GLY A 3 14.79 -10.94 10.01
C GLY A 3 14.37 -11.69 8.75
N THR A 4 13.06 -11.87 8.61
CA THR A 4 12.42 -12.48 7.45
C THR A 4 12.97 -11.87 6.16
N GLN A 5 13.28 -12.78 5.24
CA GLN A 5 13.81 -12.57 3.89
C GLN A 5 13.24 -11.30 3.23
N ARG A 6 14.11 -10.32 2.93
CA ARG A 6 13.88 -9.33 1.87
C ARG A 6 13.83 -10.07 0.54
N THR A 7 12.66 -10.55 0.14
CA THR A 7 12.39 -10.69 -1.29
C THR A 7 12.52 -9.28 -1.88
N LYS A 8 13.12 -9.15 -3.06
CA LYS A 8 13.41 -7.85 -3.69
C LYS A 8 12.15 -7.05 -4.10
N ALA A 9 10.97 -7.50 -3.68
CA ALA A 9 9.71 -6.80 -3.82
C ALA A 9 9.53 -5.87 -2.62
N VAL A 10 9.14 -4.64 -2.90
CA VAL A 10 8.77 -3.67 -1.86
C VAL A 10 7.75 -4.33 -0.93
N PRO A 11 7.95 -4.31 0.41
CA PRO A 11 7.01 -4.93 1.33
C PRO A 11 5.60 -4.35 1.15
N MET A 12 4.60 -5.21 1.31
CA MET A 12 3.20 -4.85 1.08
C MET A 12 2.79 -3.59 1.84
N GLU A 13 3.15 -3.51 3.12
CA GLU A 13 2.92 -2.34 3.98
C GLU A 13 3.52 -1.03 3.43
N GLU A 14 4.66 -1.10 2.74
CA GLU A 14 5.31 0.09 2.19
C GLU A 14 4.60 0.58 0.92
N GLN A 15 4.03 -0.34 0.13
CA GLN A 15 3.16 0.02 -0.99
C GLN A 15 1.83 0.60 -0.51
N ILE A 16 1.23 0.00 0.53
CA ILE A 16 0.00 0.50 1.17
C ILE A 16 0.22 1.91 1.70
N ARG A 17 1.32 2.13 2.44
CA ARG A 17 1.67 3.45 2.96
C ARG A 17 1.86 4.49 1.86
N ALA A 18 2.53 4.13 0.77
CA ALA A 18 2.71 5.04 -0.36
C ALA A 18 1.35 5.43 -0.96
N ARG A 19 0.46 4.46 -1.13
CA ARG A 19 -0.87 4.69 -1.70
C ARG A 19 -1.77 5.50 -0.78
N ALA A 20 -1.78 5.21 0.52
CA ALA A 20 -2.52 5.98 1.52
C ALA A 20 -2.05 7.45 1.59
N TYR A 21 -0.73 7.67 1.46
CA TYR A 21 -0.16 9.02 1.42
C TYR A 21 -0.60 9.79 0.16
N GLU A 22 -0.62 9.14 -1.00
CA GLU A 22 -1.14 9.75 -2.23
C GLU A 22 -2.61 10.15 -2.07
N LEU A 23 -3.46 9.26 -1.55
CA LEU A 23 -4.88 9.53 -1.30
C LEU A 23 -5.07 10.72 -0.33
N TYR A 24 -4.29 10.74 0.74
CA TYR A 24 -4.29 11.82 1.72
C TYR A 24 -3.90 13.18 1.10
N VAL A 25 -2.89 13.19 0.22
CA VAL A 25 -2.44 14.41 -0.48
C VAL A 25 -3.47 14.85 -1.52
N ASP A 26 -4.02 13.93 -2.32
CA ASP A 26 -5.04 14.20 -3.35
C ASP A 26 -6.33 14.77 -2.75
N ARG A 27 -6.71 14.29 -1.56
CA ARG A 27 -7.84 14.81 -0.76
C ARG A 27 -7.58 16.21 -0.17
N GLY A 28 -6.34 16.69 -0.24
CA GLY A 28 -5.97 18.01 0.29
C GLY A 28 -5.57 17.98 1.77
N ASN A 29 -4.94 16.89 2.23
CA ASN A 29 -4.32 16.78 3.56
C ASN A 29 -5.34 17.04 4.69
N GLN A 30 -6.59 16.62 4.51
CA GLN A 30 -7.59 16.77 5.55
C GLN A 30 -7.34 15.72 6.65
N SER A 31 -7.39 16.11 7.91
CA SER A 31 -7.29 15.11 9.00
C SER A 31 -8.58 14.28 9.10
N GLY A 32 -8.46 13.03 9.57
CA GLY A 32 -9.62 12.19 9.89
C GLY A 32 -10.12 11.23 8.79
N SER A 33 -9.43 11.14 7.65
CA SER A 33 -9.64 10.02 6.71
C SER A 33 -8.41 9.15 6.54
N GLU A 34 -7.37 9.32 7.38
CA GLU A 34 -6.17 8.48 7.32
C GLU A 34 -6.48 6.99 7.46
N ALA A 35 -7.51 6.64 8.25
CA ALA A 35 -7.96 5.27 8.39
C ALA A 35 -8.66 4.76 7.12
N ASP A 36 -9.55 5.55 6.51
CA ASP A 36 -10.20 5.23 5.23
C ASP A 36 -9.19 5.15 4.08
N ASP A 37 -8.26 6.12 4.00
CA ASP A 37 -7.19 6.19 3.00
C ASP A 37 -6.25 4.98 3.12
N TRP A 38 -6.00 4.52 4.36
CA TRP A 38 -5.23 3.30 4.61
C TRP A 38 -5.98 2.04 4.18
N GLU A 39 -7.25 1.88 4.55
CA GLU A 39 -8.06 0.72 4.17
C GLU A 39 -8.22 0.61 2.65
N GLN A 40 -8.47 1.74 1.97
CA GLN A 40 -8.55 1.82 0.51
C GLN A 40 -7.20 1.48 -0.15
N ALA A 41 -6.09 1.97 0.41
CA ALA A 41 -4.76 1.63 -0.06
C ALA A 41 -4.45 0.13 0.09
N GLU A 42 -4.91 -0.53 1.15
CA GLU A 42 -4.76 -1.98 1.32
C GLU A 42 -5.43 -2.74 0.19
N GLU A 43 -6.69 -2.42 -0.12
CA GLU A 43 -7.43 -3.08 -1.20
C GLU A 43 -6.78 -2.84 -2.58
N GLU A 44 -6.40 -1.60 -2.88
CA GLU A 44 -5.77 -1.25 -4.15
C GLU A 44 -4.42 -1.94 -4.34
N VAL A 45 -3.60 -2.00 -3.29
CA VAL A 45 -2.28 -2.65 -3.37
C VAL A 45 -2.44 -4.16 -3.47
N GLN A 46 -3.37 -4.77 -2.71
CA GLN A 46 -3.68 -6.21 -2.83
C GLN A 46 -4.10 -6.58 -4.26
N ALA A 47 -5.07 -5.84 -4.81
CA ALA A 47 -5.54 -6.03 -6.18
C ALA A 47 -4.42 -5.82 -7.23
N SER A 48 -3.53 -4.86 -6.99
CA SER A 48 -2.39 -4.59 -7.88
C SER A 48 -1.29 -5.65 -7.79
N THR A 49 -1.03 -6.20 -6.61
CA THR A 49 -0.06 -7.29 -6.43
C THR A 49 -0.53 -8.58 -7.07
N GLU A 50 -1.83 -8.90 -6.98
CA GLU A 50 -2.40 -10.11 -7.55
C GLU A 50 -2.36 -10.07 -9.09
N GLN A 51 -2.71 -8.93 -9.70
CA GLN A 51 -2.58 -8.73 -11.15
C GLN A 51 -1.13 -8.78 -11.65
N LYS A 52 -0.17 -8.35 -10.83
CA LYS A 52 1.26 -8.32 -11.20
C LYS A 52 1.93 -9.69 -11.07
N GLN A 53 1.31 -10.62 -10.34
CA GLN A 53 1.79 -12.00 -10.21
C GLN A 53 1.30 -12.93 -11.33
N GLU A 54 0.25 -12.58 -12.07
CA GLU A 54 -0.26 -13.39 -13.19
C GLU A 54 0.53 -13.19 -14.51
N LEU A 55 1.53 -12.31 -14.50
CA LEU A 55 2.31 -11.92 -15.68
C LEU A 55 3.80 -12.34 -15.61
N ASP A 56 4.17 -13.24 -14.69
CA ASP A 56 5.52 -13.84 -14.56
C ASP A 56 5.57 -15.29 -15.05
#